data_AF-A0A1Q2D5A5-F1
#
_entry.id   AF-A0A1Q2D5A5-F1
#
_cell.length_a   1.000
_cell.length_b   1.000
_cell.length_c   1.000
_cell.angle_alpha   90.00
_cell.angle_beta   90.00
_cell.angle_gamma   90.00
#
_symmetry.space_group_name_H-M   'P 1'
#
loop_
_entity.id
_entity.type
_entity.pdbx_description
1 polymer ?
#
loop_
_entity_poly.entity_id
_entity_poly.type
_entity_poly.pdbx_seq_one_letter_code
_entity_poly.pdbx_strand_id
1 'polypeptide(L)'
;MLMLIYNTLTRQKEEFKTIEPNKVRMYVCGPTVYNYIHIGNARSSISFDTVRRYLEYKGYEVNYISNFTDVDDKIIRTAKEEGVTTKELADKYIAAFTEDTGKLNVKPACQHPRVIDHIEDIILFVADLIAKGYAYESQGDVYYRARKFKNYGALSNKSLDELEVGASQRTGDEQAKKEDPLDFALWKQAKEGEVSWESPWGAGRPGWHIECSVMATKHLGDTIDIHGGGQDLEFPHHENEIAQSEAKTGQTFANYWMHNAYLTVGESGEKMSKSLGNFVTAHDLMQQVDPEIIRFTLATTHYRRPMPFNETIIKEAETNLKKIKNSYDKADFRLASGVEGLESDADSLADLEVFQADFEKGMDDDFNAANGITVVYALVKWLNTYLEQERVSIPVIMTAQTMLAEWMLIFGIQLMTETDDLLDADIDALIQERNDARQARNFARSDEIRDELKAQGIVLKDTPQGTRWSRS
;
A
#
# COMPACT_ATOMS: atom_id res chain seq x y z
N MET A 1 -18.03 14.71 -7.30
CA MET A 1 -18.50 14.59 -5.89
C MET A 1 -17.41 15.16 -5.00
N LEU A 2 -17.67 15.47 -3.72
CA LEU A 2 -16.57 15.85 -2.81
C LEU A 2 -15.88 14.58 -2.32
N MET A 3 -14.55 14.55 -2.38
CA MET A 3 -13.75 13.48 -1.79
C MET A 3 -13.70 13.65 -0.28
N LEU A 4 -13.95 12.58 0.46
CA LEU A 4 -13.91 12.52 1.91
C LEU A 4 -12.80 11.59 2.37
N ILE A 5 -12.08 11.97 3.41
CA ILE A 5 -11.11 11.11 4.10
C ILE A 5 -11.50 11.03 5.57
N TYR A 6 -11.48 9.82 6.13
CA TYR A 6 -11.61 9.67 7.57
C TYR A 6 -10.31 10.06 8.26
N ASN A 7 -10.41 11.08 9.09
CA ASN A 7 -9.29 11.59 9.84
C ASN A 7 -9.28 10.97 11.24
N THR A 8 -8.27 10.17 11.57
CA THR A 8 -8.15 9.53 12.89
C THR A 8 -8.20 10.56 14.02
N LEU A 9 -7.63 11.76 13.81
CA LEU A 9 -7.58 12.81 14.83
C LEU A 9 -8.98 13.29 15.24
N THR A 10 -9.91 13.40 14.30
CA THR A 10 -11.27 13.92 14.54
C THR A 10 -12.34 12.84 14.58
N ARG A 11 -12.01 11.61 14.18
CA ARG A 11 -12.90 10.44 14.06
C ARG A 11 -14.12 10.65 13.17
N GLN A 12 -13.97 11.47 12.15
CA GLN A 12 -15.02 11.73 11.18
C GLN A 12 -14.45 11.75 9.77
N LYS A 13 -15.33 11.56 8.80
CA LYS A 13 -15.02 11.80 7.39
C LYS A 13 -15.05 13.30 7.13
N GLU A 14 -13.97 13.82 6.58
CA GLU A 14 -13.77 15.24 6.32
C GLU A 14 -13.53 15.46 4.84
N GLU A 15 -13.99 16.59 4.31
CA GLU A 15 -13.68 17.00 2.94
C GLU A 15 -12.17 17.09 2.75
N PHE A 16 -11.65 16.39 1.75
CA PHE A 16 -10.24 16.39 1.41
C PHE A 16 -9.86 17.70 0.71
N LYS A 17 -8.93 18.44 1.32
CA LYS A 17 -8.39 19.70 0.82
C LYS A 17 -6.89 19.67 0.94
N THR A 18 -6.22 20.05 -0.13
CA THR A 18 -4.77 20.15 -0.14
C THR A 18 -4.29 21.53 0.31
N ILE A 19 -3.12 21.57 0.93
CA ILE A 19 -2.42 22.80 1.32
C ILE A 19 -2.11 23.63 0.06
N GLU A 20 -1.60 22.97 -0.98
CA GLU A 20 -1.37 23.55 -2.29
C GLU A 20 -2.36 22.92 -3.29
N PRO A 21 -3.14 23.70 -4.05
CA PRO A 21 -4.13 23.15 -4.97
C PRO A 21 -3.55 22.07 -5.89
N ASN A 22 -4.21 20.92 -5.96
CA ASN A 22 -3.86 19.75 -6.78
C ASN A 22 -2.54 19.05 -6.42
N LYS A 23 -1.86 19.41 -5.32
CA LYS A 23 -0.66 18.71 -4.85
C LYS A 23 -0.88 18.08 -3.49
N VAL A 24 -0.43 16.85 -3.31
CA VAL A 24 -0.56 16.11 -2.05
C VAL A 24 0.81 15.79 -1.48
N ARG A 25 1.09 16.29 -0.29
CA ARG A 25 2.26 15.95 0.54
C ARG A 25 1.87 14.82 1.46
N MET A 26 2.33 13.61 1.14
CA MET A 26 1.91 12.39 1.82
C MET A 26 3.11 11.69 2.44
N TYR A 27 3.12 11.55 3.76
CA TYR A 27 4.12 10.77 4.48
C TYR A 27 3.49 9.49 5.03
N VAL A 28 4.13 8.33 4.83
CA VAL A 28 3.70 7.07 5.45
C VAL A 28 4.89 6.38 6.08
N CYS A 29 4.82 6.12 7.38
CA CYS A 29 5.86 5.43 8.13
C CYS A 29 6.20 4.09 7.49
N GLY A 30 7.47 3.92 7.10
CA GLY A 30 7.96 2.72 6.45
C GLY A 30 8.50 1.67 7.43
N PRO A 31 9.14 0.61 6.92
CA PRO A 31 9.52 -0.53 7.74
C PRO A 31 10.82 -0.31 8.51
N THR A 32 10.96 -1.01 9.64
CA THR A 32 12.27 -1.28 10.26
C THR A 32 12.97 -2.40 9.49
N VAL A 33 14.13 -2.11 8.91
CA VAL A 33 14.81 -3.00 7.94
C VAL A 33 15.75 -4.01 8.62
N TYR A 34 15.19 -4.88 9.46
CA TYR A 34 15.92 -5.93 10.17
C TYR A 34 15.51 -7.35 9.76
N ASN A 35 14.45 -7.50 8.96
CA ASN A 35 13.93 -8.76 8.48
C ASN A 35 13.03 -8.53 7.24
N TYR A 36 12.63 -9.61 6.56
CA TYR A 36 11.56 -9.57 5.56
C TYR A 36 10.25 -9.03 6.17
N ILE A 37 9.51 -8.29 5.35
CA ILE A 37 8.19 -7.79 5.75
C ILE A 37 7.19 -8.92 5.89
N HIS A 38 6.28 -8.76 6.85
CA HIS A 38 5.11 -9.62 6.91
C HIS A 38 3.97 -9.11 6.05
N ILE A 39 3.00 -9.99 5.83
CA ILE A 39 1.80 -9.67 5.05
C ILE A 39 1.03 -8.47 5.66
N GLY A 40 1.13 -8.25 6.97
CA GLY A 40 0.60 -7.03 7.62
C GLY A 40 1.30 -5.73 7.18
N ASN A 41 2.63 -5.72 6.98
CA ASN A 41 3.32 -4.55 6.43
C ASN A 41 3.01 -4.40 4.93
N ALA A 42 2.90 -5.52 4.21
CA ALA A 42 2.49 -5.52 2.81
C ALA A 42 1.09 -4.90 2.65
N ARG A 43 0.15 -5.20 3.56
CA ARG A 43 -1.17 -4.55 3.58
C ARG A 43 -1.06 -3.03 3.72
N SER A 44 -0.22 -2.52 4.62
CA SER A 44 -0.02 -1.06 4.74
C SER A 44 0.46 -0.48 3.41
N SER A 45 1.52 -1.05 2.85
CA SER A 45 2.11 -0.62 1.57
C SER A 45 1.09 -0.63 0.43
N ILE A 46 0.30 -1.70 0.31
CA ILE A 46 -0.75 -1.85 -0.70
C ILE A 46 -1.90 -0.86 -0.47
N SER A 47 -2.32 -0.64 0.77
CA SER A 47 -3.42 0.29 1.08
C SER A 47 -3.06 1.71 0.68
N PHE A 48 -1.87 2.17 1.05
CA PHE A 48 -1.42 3.52 0.73
C PHE A 48 -1.03 3.69 -0.75
N ASP A 49 -0.61 2.63 -1.42
CA ASP A 49 -0.44 2.63 -2.87
C ASP A 49 -1.80 2.74 -3.61
N THR A 50 -2.84 2.03 -3.16
CA THR A 50 -4.21 2.20 -3.70
C THR A 50 -4.73 3.63 -3.48
N VAL A 51 -4.49 4.20 -2.30
CA VAL A 51 -4.82 5.61 -1.99
C VAL A 51 -4.09 6.55 -2.95
N ARG A 52 -2.77 6.40 -3.10
CA ARG A 52 -1.95 7.20 -4.01
C ARG A 52 -2.46 7.09 -5.45
N ARG A 53 -2.68 5.88 -5.95
CA ARG A 53 -3.14 5.64 -7.33
C ARG A 53 -4.52 6.27 -7.57
N TYR A 54 -5.42 6.24 -6.59
CA TYR A 54 -6.71 6.93 -6.72
C TYR A 54 -6.56 8.45 -6.75
N LEU A 55 -5.70 9.02 -5.90
CA LEU A 55 -5.39 10.46 -5.95
C LEU A 55 -4.80 10.86 -7.31
N GLU A 56 -3.86 10.07 -7.85
CA GLU A 56 -3.30 10.29 -9.18
C GLU A 56 -4.39 10.17 -10.28
N TYR A 57 -5.30 9.20 -10.18
CA TYR A 57 -6.47 9.08 -11.07
C TYR A 57 -7.37 10.32 -11.01
N LYS A 58 -7.55 10.94 -9.84
CA LYS A 58 -8.30 12.19 -9.68
C LYS A 58 -7.53 13.44 -10.11
N GLY A 59 -6.31 13.29 -10.62
CA GLY A 59 -5.50 14.36 -11.19
C GLY A 59 -4.57 15.08 -10.19
N TYR A 60 -4.36 14.51 -9.00
CA TYR A 60 -3.43 15.07 -8.02
C TYR A 60 -1.97 14.70 -8.35
N GLU A 61 -1.05 15.66 -8.15
CA GLU A 61 0.38 15.39 -8.07
C GLU A 61 0.72 14.94 -6.64
N VAL A 62 1.04 13.66 -6.45
CA VAL A 62 1.31 13.10 -5.12
C VAL A 62 2.81 12.98 -4.85
N ASN A 63 3.32 13.80 -3.93
CA ASN A 63 4.65 13.63 -3.35
C ASN A 63 4.57 12.65 -2.17
N TYR A 64 4.67 11.36 -2.48
CA TYR A 64 4.59 10.26 -1.52
C TYR A 64 5.97 9.89 -0.97
N ILE A 65 6.17 10.03 0.33
CA ILE A 65 7.43 9.71 1.03
C ILE A 65 7.19 8.61 2.06
N SER A 66 8.08 7.63 2.10
CA SER A 66 8.08 6.57 3.12
C SER A 66 9.50 6.25 3.54
N ASN A 67 9.83 6.41 4.82
CA ASN A 67 11.19 6.24 5.31
C ASN A 67 11.63 4.77 5.42
N PHE A 68 12.93 4.54 5.57
CA PHE A 68 13.45 3.30 6.15
C PHE A 68 14.03 3.58 7.52
N THR A 69 13.51 2.90 8.55
CA THR A 69 14.13 2.89 9.88
C THR A 69 15.29 1.90 9.86
N ASP A 70 16.50 2.43 9.66
CA ASP A 70 17.75 1.65 9.60
C ASP A 70 18.66 1.83 10.83
N VAL A 71 18.15 2.51 11.86
CA VAL A 71 18.76 2.67 13.19
C VAL A 71 17.74 2.30 14.27
N ASP A 72 17.78 1.08 14.77
CA ASP A 72 16.88 0.58 15.82
C ASP A 72 17.53 -0.53 16.64
N ASP A 73 17.05 -0.74 17.88
CA ASP A 73 17.55 -1.79 18.77
C ASP A 73 17.37 -3.21 18.16
N LYS A 74 16.37 -3.45 17.31
CA LYS A 74 16.20 -4.72 16.59
C LYS A 74 17.28 -4.93 15.53
N ILE A 75 17.67 -3.89 14.81
CA ILE A 75 18.73 -3.95 13.79
C ILE A 75 20.07 -4.25 14.46
N ILE A 76 20.38 -3.54 15.55
CA ILE A 76 21.62 -3.75 16.32
C ILE A 76 21.70 -5.21 16.80
N ARG A 77 20.62 -5.73 17.37
CA ARG A 77 20.56 -7.12 17.85
C ARG A 77 20.75 -8.12 16.72
N THR A 78 20.00 -7.99 15.63
CA THR A 78 20.05 -8.94 14.52
C THR A 78 21.39 -8.88 13.77
N ALA A 79 21.98 -7.69 13.61
CA ALA A 79 23.30 -7.53 12.99
C ALA A 79 24.38 -8.26 13.80
N LYS A 80 24.31 -8.15 15.13
CA LYS A 80 25.20 -8.89 16.05
C LYS A 80 24.99 -10.41 15.98
N GLU A 81 23.75 -10.86 15.88
CA GLU A 81 23.40 -12.29 15.72
C GLU A 81 23.91 -12.87 14.39
N GLU A 82 23.83 -12.10 13.30
CA GLU A 82 24.29 -12.50 11.95
C GLU A 82 25.79 -12.26 11.72
N GLY A 83 26.48 -11.56 12.61
CA GLY A 83 27.91 -11.23 12.47
C GLY A 83 28.21 -10.23 11.35
N VAL A 84 27.26 -9.34 11.04
CA VAL A 84 27.37 -8.30 10.01
C VAL A 84 27.22 -6.90 10.62
N THR A 85 27.52 -5.85 9.86
CA THR A 85 27.23 -4.47 10.29
C THR A 85 25.75 -4.14 10.21
N THR A 86 25.28 -3.16 10.99
CA THR A 86 23.89 -2.67 10.92
C THR A 86 23.54 -2.15 9.54
N LYS A 87 24.49 -1.50 8.85
CA LYS A 87 24.33 -1.00 7.49
C LYS A 87 24.15 -2.14 6.49
N GLU A 88 24.99 -3.17 6.53
CA GLU A 88 24.87 -4.34 5.64
C GLU A 88 23.53 -5.06 5.84
N LEU A 89 23.09 -5.21 7.10
CA LEU A 89 21.78 -5.79 7.41
C LEU A 89 20.64 -4.95 6.84
N ALA A 90 20.69 -3.64 7.05
CA ALA A 90 19.69 -2.70 6.55
C ALA A 90 19.63 -2.71 5.01
N ASP A 91 20.78 -2.62 4.33
CA ASP A 91 20.86 -2.63 2.87
C ASP A 91 20.28 -3.92 2.27
N LYS A 92 20.58 -5.08 2.88
CA LYS A 92 19.99 -6.38 2.52
C LYS A 92 18.46 -6.36 2.60
N TYR A 93 17.89 -5.86 3.70
CA TYR A 93 16.44 -5.86 3.88
C TYR A 93 15.71 -4.70 3.18
N ILE A 94 16.40 -3.61 2.85
CA ILE A 94 15.89 -2.58 1.91
C ILE A 94 15.73 -3.19 0.51
N ALA A 95 16.74 -3.94 0.04
CA ALA A 95 16.67 -4.63 -1.24
C ALA A 95 15.53 -5.66 -1.25
N ALA A 96 15.42 -6.48 -0.19
CA ALA A 96 14.32 -7.45 -0.05
C ALA A 96 12.93 -6.78 0.00
N PHE A 97 12.79 -5.67 0.73
CA PHE A 97 11.54 -4.90 0.74
C PHE A 97 11.17 -4.39 -0.65
N THR A 98 12.16 -3.85 -1.38
CA THR A 98 11.95 -3.33 -2.74
C THR A 98 11.55 -4.45 -3.70
N GLU A 99 12.18 -5.62 -3.61
CA GLU A 99 11.82 -6.80 -4.39
C GLU A 99 10.40 -7.28 -4.07
N ASP A 100 10.08 -7.47 -2.79
CA ASP A 100 8.79 -8.01 -2.36
C ASP A 100 7.63 -7.05 -2.72
N THR A 101 7.80 -5.75 -2.48
CA THR A 101 6.78 -4.74 -2.82
C THR A 101 6.66 -4.54 -4.34
N GLY A 102 7.76 -4.66 -5.08
CA GLY A 102 7.75 -4.65 -6.54
C GLY A 102 6.96 -5.82 -7.14
N LYS A 103 7.13 -7.04 -6.61
CA LYS A 103 6.31 -8.20 -7.01
C LYS A 103 4.82 -8.00 -6.74
N LEU A 104 4.48 -7.26 -5.67
CA LEU A 104 3.11 -6.87 -5.34
C LEU A 104 2.59 -5.65 -6.13
N ASN A 105 3.34 -5.18 -7.14
CA ASN A 105 3.03 -4.02 -7.97
C ASN A 105 2.74 -2.73 -7.15
N VAL A 106 3.43 -2.56 -6.03
CA VAL A 106 3.43 -1.31 -5.27
C VAL A 106 4.33 -0.31 -5.98
N LYS A 107 3.82 0.88 -6.28
CA LYS A 107 4.61 1.94 -6.91
C LYS A 107 5.67 2.43 -5.91
N PRO A 108 6.96 2.53 -6.29
CA PRO A 108 7.99 3.07 -5.41
C PRO A 108 7.63 4.46 -4.88
N ALA A 109 7.99 4.75 -3.63
CA ALA A 109 7.80 6.10 -3.10
C ALA A 109 8.61 7.11 -3.91
N CYS A 110 8.19 8.37 -3.91
CA CYS A 110 8.95 9.45 -4.55
C CYS A 110 10.34 9.57 -3.92
N GLN A 111 10.44 9.32 -2.60
CA GLN A 111 11.69 9.23 -1.86
C GLN A 111 11.58 8.24 -0.69
N HIS A 112 12.70 7.60 -0.38
CA HIS A 112 12.87 6.72 0.78
C HIS A 112 14.00 7.22 1.69
N PRO A 113 13.77 8.27 2.50
CA PRO A 113 14.81 8.79 3.40
C PRO A 113 15.17 7.75 4.46
N ARG A 114 16.46 7.66 4.79
CA ARG A 114 17.00 6.75 5.80
C ARG A 114 17.41 7.52 7.04
N VAL A 115 17.28 6.91 8.21
CA VAL A 115 17.63 7.55 9.50
C VAL A 115 19.11 7.89 9.54
N ILE A 116 19.97 6.99 9.06
CA ILE A 116 21.43 7.18 9.05
C ILE A 116 21.87 8.46 8.30
N ASP A 117 21.10 8.89 7.31
CA ASP A 117 21.39 10.08 6.49
C ASP A 117 20.87 11.38 7.12
N HIS A 118 20.12 11.31 8.23
CA HIS A 118 19.45 12.45 8.87
C HIS A 118 19.85 12.66 10.34
N ILE A 119 20.96 12.07 10.78
CA ILE A 119 21.39 12.15 12.19
C ILE A 119 21.65 13.59 12.63
N GLU A 120 22.28 14.41 11.80
CA GLU A 120 22.53 15.82 12.11
C GLU A 120 21.21 16.61 12.23
N ASP A 121 20.28 16.39 11.30
CA ASP A 121 18.95 17.00 11.35
C ASP A 121 18.19 16.62 12.63
N ILE A 122 18.31 15.35 13.05
CA ILE A 122 17.71 14.86 14.31
C ILE A 122 18.33 15.57 15.52
N ILE A 123 19.66 15.66 15.60
CA ILE A 123 20.34 16.34 16.71
C ILE A 123 19.89 17.81 16.80
N LEU A 124 19.79 18.51 15.66
CA LEU A 124 19.32 19.89 15.63
C LEU A 124 17.86 20.02 16.08
N PHE A 125 16.99 19.10 15.65
CA PHE A 125 15.59 19.07 16.07
C PHE A 125 15.46 18.87 17.58
N VAL A 126 16.19 17.92 18.15
CA VAL A 126 16.19 17.65 19.59
C VAL A 126 16.73 18.84 20.38
N ALA A 127 17.78 19.51 19.89
CA ALA A 127 18.30 20.72 20.52
C ALA A 127 17.26 21.85 20.59
N ASP A 128 16.45 22.04 19.53
CA ASP A 128 15.37 23.02 19.52
C ASP A 128 14.24 22.68 20.51
N LEU A 129 13.88 21.38 20.63
CA LEU A 129 12.93 20.92 21.63
C LEU A 129 13.43 21.16 23.07
N ILE A 130 14.73 20.98 23.33
CA ILE A 130 15.35 21.31 24.62
C ILE A 130 15.28 22.83 24.87
N ALA A 131 15.64 23.65 23.87
CA ALA A 131 15.61 25.11 23.99
C ALA A 131 14.21 25.64 24.31
N LYS A 132 13.16 25.01 23.76
CA LYS A 132 11.74 25.30 24.05
C LYS A 132 11.25 24.64 25.35
N GLY A 133 12.10 23.86 26.00
CA GLY A 133 11.86 23.13 27.23
C GLY A 133 10.88 21.96 27.09
N TYR A 134 10.62 21.48 25.88
CA TYR A 134 9.85 20.26 25.61
C TYR A 134 10.69 19.00 25.78
N ALA A 135 12.01 19.12 25.85
CA ALA A 135 12.90 17.99 26.08
C ALA A 135 13.93 18.29 27.17
N TYR A 136 14.57 17.25 27.69
CA TYR A 136 15.66 17.34 28.67
C TYR A 136 16.64 16.18 28.57
N GLU A 137 17.89 16.47 28.91
CA GLU A 137 18.94 15.47 29.06
C GLU A 137 18.85 14.85 30.46
N SER A 138 19.08 13.54 30.54
CA SER A 138 19.16 12.77 31.77
C SER A 138 20.09 11.58 31.57
N GLN A 139 21.28 11.64 32.17
CA GLN A 139 22.25 10.55 32.21
C GLN A 139 22.62 10.02 30.80
N GLY A 140 22.92 10.92 29.87
CA GLY A 140 23.30 10.64 28.49
C GLY A 140 22.14 10.41 27.52
N ASP A 141 20.92 10.23 28.04
CA ASP A 141 19.70 10.12 27.23
C ASP A 141 19.02 11.50 27.13
N VAL A 142 18.22 11.71 26.09
CA VAL A 142 17.34 12.88 25.97
C VAL A 142 15.90 12.40 25.87
N TYR A 143 15.03 12.94 26.72
CA TYR A 143 13.61 12.59 26.78
C TYR A 143 12.73 13.79 26.42
N TYR A 144 11.57 13.50 25.83
CA TYR A 144 10.50 14.46 25.59
C TYR A 144 9.53 14.49 26.78
N ARG A 145 9.14 15.70 27.22
CA ARG A 145 8.14 15.94 28.27
C ARG A 145 6.73 15.82 27.72
N ALA A 146 6.16 14.63 27.77
CA ALA A 146 4.84 14.35 27.18
C ALA A 146 3.75 15.28 27.74
N ARG A 147 3.71 15.47 29.06
CA ARG A 147 2.71 16.32 29.74
C ARG A 147 2.80 17.81 29.40
N LYS A 148 3.95 18.28 28.91
CA LYS A 148 4.08 19.68 28.48
C LYS A 148 3.30 19.94 27.19
N PHE A 149 3.06 18.91 26.38
CA PHE A 149 2.23 19.01 25.18
C PHE A 149 0.75 18.90 25.54
N LYS A 150 0.03 20.03 25.40
CA LYS A 150 -1.34 20.19 25.92
C LYS A 150 -2.34 19.14 25.39
N ASN A 151 -2.16 18.70 24.15
CA ASN A 151 -3.09 17.81 23.46
C ASN A 151 -2.54 16.37 23.33
N TYR A 152 -1.58 15.97 24.17
CA TYR A 152 -1.00 14.64 24.10
C TYR A 152 -2.05 13.55 24.40
N GLY A 153 -2.20 12.59 23.49
CA GLY A 153 -3.22 11.54 23.56
C GLY A 153 -4.45 11.80 22.68
N ALA A 154 -4.49 12.92 21.95
CA ALA A 154 -5.64 13.30 21.11
C ALA A 154 -5.82 12.38 19.90
N LEU A 155 -4.73 11.97 19.24
CA LEU A 155 -4.82 11.11 18.05
C LEU A 155 -5.37 9.73 18.42
N SER A 156 -4.81 9.15 19.47
CA SER A 156 -5.17 7.83 19.98
C SER A 156 -6.43 7.83 20.86
N ASN A 157 -6.92 9.01 21.22
CA ASN A 157 -8.01 9.23 22.18
C ASN A 157 -7.84 8.42 23.46
N LYS A 158 -6.67 8.59 24.06
CA LYS A 158 -6.34 8.05 25.37
C LYS A 158 -6.18 9.21 26.32
N SER A 159 -6.73 9.09 27.52
CA SER A 159 -6.48 10.08 28.57
C SER A 159 -5.05 9.91 29.10
N LEU A 160 -4.45 10.99 29.62
CA LEU A 160 -3.13 10.91 30.26
C LEU A 160 -3.12 9.91 31.42
N ASP A 161 -4.23 9.79 32.14
CA ASP A 161 -4.38 8.86 33.27
C ASP A 161 -4.31 7.39 32.80
N GLU A 162 -4.99 7.04 31.69
CA GLU A 162 -4.90 5.70 31.09
C GLU A 162 -3.47 5.36 30.66
N LEU A 163 -2.79 6.35 30.06
CA LEU A 163 -1.40 6.20 29.62
C LEU A 163 -0.45 6.02 30.80
N GLU A 164 -0.67 6.75 31.89
CA GLU A 164 0.17 6.70 33.10
C GLU A 164 0.07 5.35 33.79
N VAL A 165 -1.13 4.77 33.88
CA VAL A 165 -1.33 3.41 34.41
C VAL A 165 -0.55 2.38 33.59
N GLY A 166 -0.58 2.49 32.25
CA GLY A 166 0.19 1.59 31.38
C GLY A 166 1.71 1.83 31.42
N ALA A 167 2.14 3.07 31.60
CA ALA A 167 3.56 3.42 31.67
C ALA A 167 4.20 3.03 33.01
N SER A 168 3.50 3.26 34.11
CA SER A 168 3.96 2.96 35.48
C SER A 168 4.13 1.47 35.75
N GLN A 169 3.49 0.59 34.97
CA GLN A 169 3.69 -0.86 35.04
C GLN A 169 5.00 -1.32 34.39
N ARG A 170 5.70 -0.46 33.64
CA ARG A 170 6.99 -0.80 33.02
C ARG A 170 8.09 -0.71 34.06
N THR A 171 8.80 -1.82 34.27
CA THR A 171 9.95 -1.90 35.17
C THR A 171 11.25 -1.78 34.37
N GLY A 172 12.25 -1.10 34.93
CA GLY A 172 13.59 -1.01 34.34
C GLY A 172 14.33 0.30 34.64
N ASP A 173 15.64 0.29 34.41
CA ASP A 173 16.53 1.43 34.69
C ASP A 173 16.15 2.70 33.90
N GLU A 174 15.53 2.54 32.71
CA GLU A 174 15.06 3.66 31.90
C GLU A 174 14.00 4.49 32.62
N GLN A 175 13.15 3.87 33.45
CA GLN A 175 12.09 4.55 34.16
C GLN A 175 12.64 5.47 35.26
N ALA A 176 13.81 5.15 35.82
CA ALA A 176 14.48 5.96 36.83
C ALA A 176 15.15 7.22 36.25
N LYS A 177 15.37 7.26 34.92
CA LYS A 177 15.96 8.43 34.24
C LYS A 177 14.91 9.49 33.85
N LYS A 178 13.62 9.15 33.90
CA LYS A 178 12.54 10.02 33.43
C LYS A 178 11.99 10.91 34.53
N GLU A 179 11.63 12.15 34.19
CA GLU A 179 10.88 13.04 35.07
C GLU A 179 9.44 12.55 35.22
N ASP A 180 8.86 12.01 34.14
CA ASP A 180 7.51 11.43 34.12
C ASP A 180 7.47 10.06 33.39
N PRO A 181 6.65 9.08 33.84
CA PRO A 181 6.49 7.79 33.13
C PRO A 181 6.05 7.88 31.67
N LEU A 182 5.35 8.94 31.29
CA LEU A 182 4.91 9.17 29.91
C LEU A 182 6.02 9.67 28.99
N ASP A 183 7.14 10.13 29.55
CA ASP A 183 8.24 10.68 28.78
C ASP A 183 8.90 9.59 27.93
N PHE A 184 9.25 9.96 26.70
CA PHE A 184 9.81 9.04 25.71
C PHE A 184 11.13 9.55 25.17
N ALA A 185 12.02 8.63 24.82
CA ALA A 185 13.36 8.96 24.36
C ALA A 185 13.33 9.62 22.98
N LEU A 186 14.04 10.73 22.85
CA LEU A 186 14.41 11.39 21.60
C LEU A 186 15.82 11.00 21.17
N TRP A 187 16.71 10.81 22.14
CA TRP A 187 18.08 10.36 21.95
C TRP A 187 18.44 9.37 23.04
N LYS A 188 19.11 8.27 22.68
CA LYS A 188 19.54 7.23 23.60
C LYS A 188 21.05 7.09 23.56
N GLN A 189 21.69 7.19 24.72
CA GLN A 189 23.09 6.86 24.88
C GLN A 189 23.37 5.46 24.34
N ALA A 190 24.44 5.33 23.56
CA ALA A 190 24.84 4.05 23.00
C ALA A 190 25.52 3.19 24.06
N LYS A 191 25.24 1.88 24.04
CA LYS A 191 26.01 0.93 24.84
C LYS A 191 27.33 0.62 24.14
N GLU A 192 28.29 0.08 24.90
CA GLU A 192 29.58 -0.31 24.36
C GLU A 192 29.41 -1.31 23.19
N GLY A 193 30.02 -0.98 22.05
CA GLY A 193 29.95 -1.79 20.82
C GLY A 193 28.67 -1.61 19.98
N GLU A 194 27.73 -0.76 20.39
CA GLU A 194 26.60 -0.37 19.53
C GLU A 194 26.99 0.72 18.53
N VAL A 195 26.29 0.78 17.39
CA VAL A 195 26.42 1.91 16.45
C VAL A 195 25.99 3.21 17.15
N SER A 196 26.76 4.28 16.95
CA SER A 196 26.54 5.55 17.62
C SER A 196 27.08 6.73 16.81
N TRP A 197 26.58 7.91 17.15
CA TRP A 197 26.99 9.20 16.60
C TRP A 197 27.27 10.18 17.74
N GLU A 198 28.23 11.06 17.52
CA GLU A 198 28.54 12.15 18.45
C GLU A 198 27.38 13.16 18.49
N SER A 199 27.04 13.62 19.69
CA SER A 199 26.00 14.63 19.91
C SER A 199 26.37 15.52 21.10
N PRO A 200 25.69 16.67 21.29
CA PRO A 200 25.88 17.51 22.47
C PRO A 200 25.63 16.81 23.81
N TRP A 201 24.96 15.66 23.80
CA TRP A 201 24.62 14.85 24.99
C TRP A 201 25.48 13.58 25.10
N GLY A 202 26.53 13.46 24.28
CA GLY A 202 27.40 12.31 24.18
C GLY A 202 27.03 11.33 23.07
N ALA A 203 27.85 10.29 22.90
CA ALA A 203 27.66 9.29 21.85
C ALA A 203 26.35 8.51 22.06
N GLY A 204 25.51 8.48 21.02
CA GLY A 204 24.21 7.84 21.10
C GLY A 204 23.55 7.64 19.74
N ARG A 205 22.24 7.43 19.76
CA ARG A 205 21.41 7.18 18.58
C ARG A 205 20.01 7.78 18.79
N PRO A 206 19.26 8.07 17.71
CA PRO A 206 17.89 8.53 17.81
C PRO A 206 16.97 7.53 18.54
N GLY A 207 15.96 8.06 19.22
CA GLY A 207 14.77 7.29 19.61
C GLY A 207 13.85 7.08 18.40
N TRP A 208 13.03 6.02 18.43
CA TRP A 208 12.24 5.59 17.27
C TRP A 208 11.34 6.69 16.66
N HIS A 209 10.77 7.55 17.51
CA HIS A 209 9.75 8.51 17.08
C HIS A 209 10.31 9.76 16.40
N ILE A 210 11.52 10.21 16.79
CA ILE A 210 12.06 11.49 16.30
C ILE A 210 12.44 11.43 14.81
N GLU A 211 12.72 10.22 14.33
CA GLU A 211 13.07 9.92 12.94
C GLU A 211 12.03 10.51 11.97
N CYS A 212 10.77 10.11 12.15
CA CYS A 212 9.68 10.44 11.24
C CYS A 212 9.31 11.93 11.30
N SER A 213 9.27 12.53 12.49
CA SER A 213 9.09 13.99 12.66
C SER A 213 10.13 14.79 11.87
N VAL A 214 11.40 14.38 11.93
CA VAL A 214 12.50 15.08 11.25
C VAL A 214 12.41 14.87 9.75
N MET A 215 12.29 13.62 9.28
CA MET A 215 12.28 13.32 7.85
C MET A 215 11.04 13.89 7.16
N ALA A 216 9.85 13.76 7.76
CA ALA A 216 8.62 14.33 7.20
C ALA A 216 8.72 15.84 7.04
N THR A 217 9.13 16.55 8.11
CA THR A 217 9.24 18.03 8.05
C THR A 217 10.34 18.51 7.11
N LYS A 218 11.47 17.78 7.04
CA LYS A 218 12.58 18.08 6.12
C LYS A 218 12.17 18.00 4.65
N HIS A 219 11.42 16.97 4.27
CA HIS A 219 11.15 16.67 2.86
C HIS A 219 9.81 17.19 2.36
N LEU A 220 8.82 17.41 3.24
CA LEU A 220 7.46 17.85 2.87
C LEU A 220 7.07 19.21 3.47
N GLY A 221 7.84 19.72 4.44
CA GLY A 221 7.57 20.97 5.15
C GLY A 221 6.88 20.78 6.51
N ASP A 222 6.74 21.87 7.26
CA ASP A 222 6.26 21.85 8.65
C ASP A 222 4.82 21.35 8.83
N THR A 223 3.98 21.50 7.79
CA THR A 223 2.61 20.97 7.72
C THR A 223 2.45 20.17 6.42
N ILE A 224 1.93 18.95 6.54
CA ILE A 224 1.67 18.03 5.43
C ILE A 224 0.18 17.74 5.25
N ASP A 225 -0.21 17.26 4.07
CA ASP A 225 -1.60 16.94 3.79
C ASP A 225 -2.00 15.65 4.51
N ILE A 226 -1.31 14.55 4.22
CA ILE A 226 -1.66 13.22 4.72
C ILE A 226 -0.47 12.62 5.47
N HIS A 227 -0.71 12.15 6.68
CA HIS A 227 0.18 11.26 7.41
C HIS A 227 -0.49 9.90 7.58
N GLY A 228 0.18 8.81 7.21
CA GLY A 228 -0.39 7.46 7.31
C GLY A 228 0.50 6.39 7.91
N GLY A 229 -0.12 5.28 8.30
CA GLY A 229 0.56 4.09 8.79
C GLY A 229 -0.40 2.99 9.24
N GLY A 230 0.15 1.92 9.83
CA GLY A 230 -0.68 0.89 10.48
C GLY A 230 -1.38 1.43 11.72
N GLN A 231 -2.52 0.87 12.09
CA GLN A 231 -3.27 1.27 13.29
C GLN A 231 -2.44 1.11 14.60
N ASP A 232 -1.44 0.21 14.63
CA ASP A 232 -0.48 0.13 15.74
C ASP A 232 0.41 1.37 15.89
N LEU A 233 0.54 2.19 14.85
CA LEU A 233 1.32 3.42 14.90
C LEU A 233 0.53 4.60 15.47
N GLU A 234 -0.80 4.52 15.58
CA GLU A 234 -1.61 5.56 16.24
C GLU A 234 -1.05 5.90 17.63
N PHE A 235 -0.67 4.88 18.39
CA PHE A 235 0.00 5.05 19.68
C PHE A 235 1.06 3.97 19.93
N PRO A 236 2.26 4.36 20.41
CA PRO A 236 2.66 5.72 20.75
C PRO A 236 3.25 6.52 19.57
N HIS A 237 3.46 5.90 18.40
CA HIS A 237 4.36 6.45 17.39
C HIS A 237 3.91 7.80 16.81
N HIS A 238 2.77 7.84 16.14
CA HIS A 238 2.24 9.06 15.53
C HIS A 238 1.81 10.11 16.57
N GLU A 239 1.33 9.69 17.75
CA GLU A 239 1.05 10.61 18.86
C GLU A 239 2.33 11.36 19.29
N ASN A 240 3.45 10.66 19.36
CA ASN A 240 4.75 11.25 19.68
C ASN A 240 5.25 12.16 18.56
N GLU A 241 5.00 11.81 17.30
CA GLU A 241 5.38 12.65 16.16
C GLU A 241 4.62 13.98 16.12
N ILE A 242 3.31 13.96 16.40
CA ILE A 242 2.52 15.18 16.57
C ILE A 242 3.15 16.03 17.67
N ALA A 243 3.38 15.44 18.85
CA ALA A 243 3.93 16.18 19.98
C ALA A 243 5.28 16.84 19.65
N GLN A 244 6.21 16.09 19.04
CA GLN A 244 7.52 16.60 18.64
C GLN A 244 7.43 17.67 17.56
N SER A 245 6.68 17.41 16.49
CA SER A 245 6.59 18.28 15.32
C SER A 245 5.90 19.59 15.66
N GLU A 246 4.73 19.54 16.32
CA GLU A 246 3.99 20.74 16.67
C GLU A 246 4.68 21.56 17.77
N ALA A 247 5.37 20.91 18.72
CA ALA A 247 6.17 21.62 19.71
C ALA A 247 7.38 22.35 19.08
N LYS A 248 7.99 21.77 18.04
CA LYS A 248 9.06 22.42 17.29
C LYS A 248 8.50 23.54 16.41
N THR A 249 7.49 23.29 15.61
CA THR A 249 7.09 24.23 14.54
C THR A 249 6.07 25.26 15.01
N GLY A 250 5.30 24.97 16.06
CA GLY A 250 4.13 25.75 16.47
C GLY A 250 2.96 25.68 15.47
N GLN A 251 3.01 24.76 14.51
CA GLN A 251 2.03 24.56 13.45
C GLN A 251 1.41 23.16 13.56
N THR A 252 0.23 22.94 12.97
CA THR A 252 -0.34 21.60 12.83
C THR A 252 0.59 20.73 11.99
N PHE A 253 0.86 19.50 12.43
CA PHE A 253 1.81 18.64 11.71
C PHE A 253 1.21 18.05 10.43
N ALA A 254 0.01 17.45 10.51
CA ALA A 254 -0.68 16.87 9.37
C ALA A 254 -2.19 17.16 9.40
N ASN A 255 -2.77 17.47 8.24
CA ASN A 255 -4.21 17.74 8.15
C ASN A 255 -5.05 16.48 8.26
N TYR A 256 -4.63 15.37 7.64
CA TYR A 256 -5.35 14.09 7.64
C TYR A 256 -4.47 12.96 8.16
N TRP A 257 -4.92 12.28 9.21
CA TRP A 257 -4.29 11.07 9.74
C TRP A 257 -5.02 9.82 9.27
N MET A 258 -4.34 8.96 8.51
CA MET A 258 -4.92 7.76 7.92
C MET A 258 -4.29 6.49 8.49
N HIS A 259 -5.10 5.56 9.01
CA HIS A 259 -4.58 4.33 9.59
C HIS A 259 -5.24 3.08 9.00
N ASN A 260 -4.44 2.16 8.46
CA ASN A 260 -4.94 0.87 7.99
C ASN A 260 -5.09 -0.12 9.15
N ALA A 261 -6.16 -0.92 9.12
CA ALA A 261 -6.44 -1.90 10.15
C ALA A 261 -5.54 -3.14 10.04
N TYR A 262 -5.52 -3.94 11.12
CA TYR A 262 -4.77 -5.18 11.19
C TYR A 262 -5.32 -6.27 10.27
N LEU A 263 -4.42 -7.15 9.84
CA LEU A 263 -4.79 -8.48 9.38
C LEU A 263 -4.95 -9.42 10.58
N THR A 264 -5.96 -10.28 10.52
CA THR A 264 -6.21 -11.35 11.49
C THR A 264 -5.97 -12.71 10.84
N VAL A 265 -5.52 -13.70 11.61
CA VAL A 265 -5.22 -15.07 11.16
C VAL A 265 -5.92 -16.08 12.05
N GLY A 266 -6.33 -17.19 11.46
CA GLY A 266 -7.06 -18.28 12.13
C GLY A 266 -8.58 -18.06 12.23
N GLU A 267 -9.31 -19.12 12.56
CA GLU A 267 -10.78 -19.09 12.72
C GLU A 267 -11.24 -18.21 13.90
N SER A 268 -10.37 -18.02 14.90
CA SER A 268 -10.60 -17.14 16.06
C SER A 268 -10.37 -15.65 15.77
N GLY A 269 -9.83 -15.29 14.59
CA GLY A 269 -9.57 -13.89 14.22
C GLY A 269 -8.45 -13.24 15.04
N GLU A 270 -7.46 -14.00 15.48
CA GLU A 270 -6.32 -13.48 16.24
C GLU A 270 -5.45 -12.55 15.39
N LYS A 271 -4.89 -11.50 16.01
CA LYS A 271 -3.94 -10.60 15.35
C LYS A 271 -2.67 -11.38 14.95
N MET A 272 -2.11 -11.10 13.78
CA MET A 272 -0.78 -11.59 13.43
C MET A 272 0.31 -10.93 14.29
N SER A 273 1.15 -11.75 14.92
CA SER A 273 2.37 -11.26 15.56
C SER A 273 3.45 -12.34 15.61
N LYS A 274 4.72 -11.91 15.62
CA LYS A 274 5.85 -12.84 15.84
C LYS A 274 5.74 -13.56 17.18
N SER A 275 5.18 -12.92 18.22
CA SER A 275 5.04 -13.50 19.56
C SER A 275 4.00 -14.63 19.64
N LEU A 276 3.02 -14.65 18.73
CA LEU A 276 1.98 -15.69 18.66
C LEU A 276 2.36 -16.84 17.72
N GLY A 277 3.50 -16.76 17.03
CA GLY A 277 3.96 -17.80 16.10
C GLY A 277 3.10 -17.95 14.83
N ASN A 278 2.08 -17.11 14.65
CA ASN A 278 1.15 -17.10 13.50
C ASN A 278 1.57 -16.13 12.39
N PHE A 279 2.87 -15.81 12.32
CA PHE A 279 3.46 -14.81 11.45
C PHE A 279 3.86 -15.42 10.09
N VAL A 280 3.42 -14.82 8.99
CA VAL A 280 3.81 -15.21 7.63
C VAL A 280 4.46 -14.01 6.93
N THR A 281 5.66 -14.20 6.37
CA THR A 281 6.32 -13.17 5.56
C THR A 281 5.61 -13.00 4.23
N ALA A 282 5.61 -11.79 3.65
CA ALA A 282 5.13 -11.62 2.29
C ALA A 282 5.97 -12.45 1.31
N HIS A 283 7.28 -12.49 1.55
CA HIS A 283 8.26 -13.28 0.79
C HIS A 283 7.88 -14.76 0.66
N ASP A 284 7.62 -15.43 1.79
CA ASP A 284 7.29 -16.87 1.83
C ASP A 284 5.90 -17.14 1.23
N LEU A 285 4.96 -16.22 1.41
CA LEU A 285 3.62 -16.35 0.85
C LEU A 285 3.65 -16.29 -0.68
N MET A 286 4.46 -15.39 -1.25
CA MET A 286 4.64 -15.25 -2.70
C MET A 286 5.31 -16.45 -3.36
N GLN A 287 5.93 -17.36 -2.60
CA GLN A 287 6.40 -18.65 -3.13
C GLN A 287 5.27 -19.64 -3.39
N GLN A 288 4.09 -19.40 -2.81
CA GLN A 288 2.96 -20.34 -2.81
C GLN A 288 1.73 -19.77 -3.52
N VAL A 289 1.57 -18.45 -3.51
CA VAL A 289 0.44 -17.72 -4.08
C VAL A 289 0.98 -16.65 -5.01
N ASP A 290 0.36 -16.52 -6.19
CA ASP A 290 0.71 -15.47 -7.14
C ASP A 290 0.65 -14.08 -6.46
N PRO A 291 1.73 -13.28 -6.53
CA PRO A 291 1.75 -11.91 -5.99
C PRO A 291 0.57 -11.04 -6.42
N GLU A 292 0.06 -11.22 -7.64
CA GLU A 292 -1.08 -10.46 -8.15
C GLU A 292 -2.38 -10.82 -7.41
N ILE A 293 -2.57 -12.10 -7.06
CA ILE A 293 -3.71 -12.54 -6.25
C ILE A 293 -3.61 -11.96 -4.83
N ILE A 294 -2.41 -11.97 -4.24
CA ILE A 294 -2.16 -11.35 -2.92
C ILE A 294 -2.47 -9.85 -2.98
N ARG A 295 -1.97 -9.16 -4.02
CA ARG A 295 -2.22 -7.74 -4.26
C ARG A 295 -3.70 -7.46 -4.37
N PHE A 296 -4.42 -8.18 -5.23
CA PHE A 296 -5.86 -8.02 -5.44
C PHE A 296 -6.62 -8.22 -4.13
N THR A 297 -6.34 -9.31 -3.41
CA THR A 297 -6.94 -9.65 -2.12
C THR A 297 -6.87 -8.48 -1.12
N LEU A 298 -5.68 -7.90 -0.97
CA LEU A 298 -5.43 -6.83 0.00
C LEU A 298 -5.95 -5.48 -0.48
N ALA A 299 -5.87 -5.18 -1.78
CA ALA A 299 -6.25 -3.90 -2.35
C ALA A 299 -7.77 -3.70 -2.45
N THR A 300 -8.56 -4.77 -2.55
CA THR A 300 -10.03 -4.68 -2.73
C THR A 300 -10.83 -4.66 -1.42
N THR A 301 -10.14 -4.67 -0.28
CA THR A 301 -10.77 -4.56 1.05
C THR A 301 -10.61 -3.15 1.57
N HIS A 302 -11.63 -2.60 2.23
CA HIS A 302 -11.53 -1.27 2.84
C HIS A 302 -10.37 -1.22 3.84
N TYR A 303 -9.45 -0.27 3.66
CA TYR A 303 -8.17 -0.24 4.38
C TYR A 303 -8.31 -0.20 5.92
N ARG A 304 -9.34 0.48 6.46
CA ARG A 304 -9.63 0.59 7.90
C ARG A 304 -10.42 -0.59 8.50
N ARG A 305 -10.79 -1.61 7.72
CA ARG A 305 -11.53 -2.76 8.28
C ARG A 305 -10.58 -3.90 8.63
N PRO A 306 -10.61 -4.45 9.85
CA PRO A 306 -9.89 -5.69 10.14
C PRO A 306 -10.27 -6.75 9.10
N MET A 307 -9.26 -7.46 8.60
CA MET A 307 -9.46 -8.41 7.50
C MET A 307 -8.88 -9.76 7.94
N PRO A 308 -9.71 -10.82 7.99
CA PRO A 308 -9.18 -12.17 8.11
C PRO A 308 -8.37 -12.50 6.85
N PHE A 309 -7.18 -13.04 7.03
CA PHE A 309 -6.30 -13.46 5.95
C PHE A 309 -6.14 -14.98 6.02
N ASN A 310 -6.79 -15.67 5.08
CA ASN A 310 -6.85 -17.12 5.02
C ASN A 310 -6.99 -17.60 3.57
N GLU A 311 -6.85 -18.91 3.36
CA GLU A 311 -6.93 -19.51 2.02
C GLU A 311 -8.26 -19.28 1.32
N THR A 312 -9.37 -19.23 2.05
CA THR A 312 -10.70 -19.03 1.45
C THR A 312 -10.76 -17.69 0.74
N ILE A 313 -10.31 -16.63 1.42
CA ILE A 313 -10.31 -15.28 0.87
C ILE A 313 -9.35 -15.16 -0.33
N ILE A 314 -8.20 -15.84 -0.27
CA ILE A 314 -7.25 -15.89 -1.40
C ILE A 314 -7.89 -16.59 -2.62
N LYS A 315 -8.56 -17.73 -2.43
CA LYS A 315 -9.24 -18.48 -3.50
C LYS A 315 -10.42 -17.71 -4.10
N GLU A 316 -11.17 -16.98 -3.27
CA GLU A 316 -12.23 -16.08 -3.73
C GLU A 316 -11.67 -14.94 -4.57
N ALA A 317 -10.59 -14.31 -4.11
CA ALA A 317 -9.90 -13.25 -4.83
C ALA A 317 -9.35 -13.74 -6.18
N GLU A 318 -8.70 -14.91 -6.21
CA GLU A 318 -8.24 -15.57 -7.44
C GLU A 318 -9.37 -15.78 -8.44
N THR A 319 -10.49 -16.35 -7.98
CA THR A 319 -11.67 -16.61 -8.82
C THR A 319 -12.24 -15.32 -9.40
N ASN A 320 -12.30 -14.26 -8.60
CA ASN A 320 -12.85 -12.98 -9.03
C ASN A 320 -11.92 -12.24 -9.99
N LEU A 321 -10.62 -12.23 -9.71
CA LEU A 321 -9.60 -11.68 -10.59
C LEU A 321 -9.62 -12.37 -11.96
N LYS A 322 -9.70 -13.70 -11.98
CA LYS A 322 -9.82 -14.48 -13.21
C LYS A 322 -11.06 -14.11 -14.02
N LYS A 323 -12.20 -13.85 -13.37
CA LYS A 323 -13.42 -13.39 -14.07
C LYS A 323 -13.23 -12.02 -14.71
N ILE A 324 -12.56 -11.09 -14.02
CA ILE A 324 -12.25 -9.76 -14.54
C ILE A 324 -11.36 -9.89 -15.79
N LYS A 325 -10.23 -10.59 -15.68
CA LYS A 325 -9.28 -10.82 -16.79
C LYS A 325 -9.96 -11.48 -18.00
N ASN A 326 -10.68 -12.59 -17.78
CA ASN A 326 -11.43 -13.24 -18.86
C ASN A 326 -12.45 -12.33 -19.56
N SER A 327 -13.01 -11.35 -18.85
CA SER A 327 -13.98 -10.42 -19.45
C SER A 327 -13.28 -9.34 -20.27
N TYR A 328 -12.10 -8.92 -19.83
CA TYR A 328 -11.21 -8.04 -20.59
C TYR A 328 -10.76 -8.72 -21.89
N ASP A 329 -10.28 -9.97 -21.84
CA ASP A 329 -9.83 -10.74 -23.02
C ASP A 329 -10.97 -10.98 -24.02
N LYS A 330 -12.19 -11.26 -23.53
CA LYS A 330 -13.36 -11.38 -24.41
C LYS A 330 -13.71 -10.09 -25.12
N ALA A 331 -13.53 -8.96 -24.44
CA ALA A 331 -13.80 -7.65 -25.01
C ALA A 331 -12.81 -7.37 -26.14
N ASP A 332 -11.55 -7.67 -25.91
CA ASP A 332 -10.47 -7.55 -26.90
C ASP A 332 -10.75 -8.40 -28.14
N PHE A 333 -11.04 -9.68 -27.96
CA PHE A 333 -11.43 -10.58 -29.06
C PHE A 333 -12.64 -10.05 -29.87
N ARG A 334 -13.58 -9.39 -29.20
CA ARG A 334 -14.78 -8.84 -29.85
C ARG A 334 -14.55 -7.52 -30.53
N LEU A 335 -13.49 -6.76 -30.21
CA LEU A 335 -13.09 -5.57 -30.97
C LEU A 335 -12.81 -5.93 -32.44
N ALA A 336 -12.13 -7.05 -32.69
CA ALA A 336 -11.77 -7.49 -34.05
C ALA A 336 -12.99 -7.76 -34.97
N SER A 337 -14.16 -8.04 -34.38
CA SER A 337 -15.42 -8.27 -35.11
C SER A 337 -16.47 -7.17 -34.85
N GLY A 338 -16.06 -6.11 -34.15
CA GLY A 338 -16.92 -4.97 -33.84
C GLY A 338 -17.23 -4.13 -35.08
N VAL A 339 -18.30 -3.36 -35.00
CA VAL A 339 -18.69 -2.39 -36.02
C VAL A 339 -18.40 -0.98 -35.54
N GLU A 340 -18.23 -0.02 -36.46
CA GLU A 340 -17.86 1.37 -36.12
C GLU A 340 -18.91 2.09 -35.26
N GLY A 341 -20.17 1.62 -35.28
CA GLY A 341 -21.22 2.12 -34.41
C GLY A 341 -22.54 1.38 -34.55
N LEU A 342 -23.40 1.55 -33.55
CA LEU A 342 -24.78 1.07 -33.53
C LEU A 342 -25.72 2.19 -33.05
N GLU A 343 -27.01 2.07 -33.37
CA GLU A 343 -28.03 3.02 -32.89
C GLU A 343 -28.14 3.03 -31.35
N SER A 344 -27.81 1.91 -30.70
CA SER A 344 -27.84 1.74 -29.24
C SER A 344 -26.58 2.24 -28.51
N ASP A 345 -25.61 2.82 -29.23
CA ASP A 345 -24.34 3.25 -28.62
C ASP A 345 -24.56 4.35 -27.58
N ALA A 346 -25.48 5.28 -27.85
CA ALA A 346 -25.80 6.37 -26.92
C ALA A 346 -26.28 5.83 -25.56
N ASP A 347 -27.15 4.82 -25.56
CA ASP A 347 -27.64 4.19 -24.33
C ASP A 347 -26.52 3.43 -23.61
N SER A 348 -25.69 2.70 -24.36
CA SER A 348 -24.58 1.92 -23.80
C SER A 348 -23.48 2.80 -23.20
N LEU A 349 -23.19 3.94 -23.84
CA LEU A 349 -22.24 4.93 -23.32
C LEU A 349 -22.80 5.65 -22.09
N ALA A 350 -24.10 5.94 -22.05
CA ALA A 350 -24.76 6.49 -20.87
C ALA A 350 -24.70 5.52 -19.67
N ASP A 351 -24.88 4.22 -19.89
CA ASP A 351 -24.67 3.19 -18.85
C ASP A 351 -23.24 3.24 -18.29
N LEU A 352 -22.23 3.40 -19.16
CA LEU A 352 -20.82 3.51 -18.76
C LEU A 352 -20.53 4.78 -17.94
N GLU A 353 -21.14 5.91 -18.28
CA GLU A 353 -21.06 7.14 -17.48
C GLU A 353 -21.63 6.93 -16.06
N VAL A 354 -22.71 6.15 -15.92
CA VAL A 354 -23.27 5.79 -14.62
C VAL A 354 -22.29 4.94 -13.81
N PHE A 355 -21.68 3.92 -14.42
CA PHE A 355 -20.65 3.13 -13.73
C PHE A 355 -19.47 3.99 -13.28
N GLN A 356 -19.03 4.96 -14.10
CA GLN A 356 -17.98 5.89 -13.71
C GLN A 356 -18.37 6.74 -12.50
N ALA A 357 -19.56 7.32 -12.52
CA ALA A 357 -20.06 8.10 -11.39
C ALA A 357 -20.17 7.26 -10.10
N ASP A 358 -20.61 6.01 -10.19
CA ASP A 358 -20.74 5.10 -9.06
C ASP A 358 -19.39 4.61 -8.51
N PHE A 359 -18.42 4.33 -9.39
CA PHE A 359 -17.06 3.98 -8.98
C PHE A 359 -16.42 5.13 -8.22
N GLU A 360 -16.46 6.34 -8.78
CA GLU A 360 -15.93 7.53 -8.13
C GLU A 360 -16.65 7.83 -6.83
N LYS A 361 -17.97 7.68 -6.76
CA LYS A 361 -18.73 7.82 -5.50
C LYS A 361 -18.25 6.86 -4.42
N GLY A 362 -17.96 5.61 -4.78
CA GLY A 362 -17.42 4.62 -3.85
C GLY A 362 -16.03 5.01 -3.34
N MET A 363 -15.13 5.37 -4.24
CA MET A 363 -13.74 5.68 -3.91
C MET A 363 -13.56 7.07 -3.27
N ASP A 364 -14.39 8.06 -3.63
CA ASP A 364 -14.44 9.39 -3.00
C ASP A 364 -14.95 9.30 -1.55
N ASP A 365 -15.65 8.23 -1.16
CA ASP A 365 -16.08 7.98 0.21
C ASP A 365 -15.01 7.25 1.03
N ASP A 366 -13.90 7.92 1.33
CA ASP A 366 -12.79 7.39 2.15
C ASP A 366 -12.07 6.18 1.52
N PHE A 367 -11.79 6.26 0.21
CA PHE A 367 -11.09 5.22 -0.56
C PHE A 367 -11.73 3.84 -0.34
N ASN A 368 -13.07 3.78 -0.39
CA ASN A 368 -13.80 2.56 -0.09
C ASN A 368 -13.66 1.55 -1.23
N ALA A 369 -12.51 0.86 -1.23
CA ALA A 369 -12.12 -0.14 -2.20
C ALA A 369 -13.16 -1.26 -2.38
N ALA A 370 -13.87 -1.63 -1.30
CA ALA A 370 -14.91 -2.64 -1.35
C ALA A 370 -16.14 -2.17 -2.17
N ASN A 371 -16.49 -0.89 -2.09
CA ASN A 371 -17.52 -0.31 -2.94
C ASN A 371 -17.02 -0.14 -4.38
N GLY A 372 -15.79 0.36 -4.57
CA GLY A 372 -15.17 0.52 -5.89
C GLY A 372 -15.10 -0.79 -6.67
N ILE A 373 -14.60 -1.87 -6.06
CA ILE A 373 -14.53 -3.19 -6.71
C ILE A 373 -15.91 -3.78 -6.99
N THR A 374 -16.93 -3.44 -6.20
CA THR A 374 -18.31 -3.87 -6.47
C THR A 374 -18.83 -3.28 -7.79
N VAL A 375 -18.47 -2.02 -8.09
CA VAL A 375 -18.79 -1.37 -9.37
C VAL A 375 -18.01 -2.01 -10.51
N VAL A 376 -16.74 -2.37 -10.30
CA VAL A 376 -15.95 -3.15 -11.27
C VAL A 376 -16.66 -4.47 -11.63
N TYR A 377 -17.16 -5.20 -10.64
CA TYR A 377 -17.91 -6.45 -10.91
C TYR A 377 -19.22 -6.19 -11.67
N ALA A 378 -19.90 -5.08 -11.41
CA ALA A 378 -21.09 -4.69 -12.14
C ALA A 378 -20.78 -4.35 -13.60
N LEU A 379 -19.71 -3.59 -13.85
CA LEU A 379 -19.20 -3.30 -15.20
C LEU A 379 -18.82 -4.59 -15.93
N VAL A 380 -18.10 -5.50 -15.28
CA VAL A 380 -17.74 -6.81 -15.85
C VAL A 380 -18.99 -7.61 -16.24
N LYS A 381 -20.03 -7.61 -15.41
CA LYS A 381 -21.29 -8.29 -15.73
C LYS A 381 -21.97 -7.65 -16.95
N TRP A 382 -22.10 -6.33 -16.95
CA TRP A 382 -22.69 -5.57 -18.05
C TRP A 382 -21.94 -5.81 -19.36
N LEU A 383 -20.60 -5.73 -19.32
CA LEU A 383 -19.74 -5.94 -20.47
C LEU A 383 -19.90 -7.36 -21.04
N ASN A 384 -19.91 -8.40 -20.20
CA ASN A 384 -20.15 -9.76 -20.69
C ASN A 384 -21.50 -9.90 -21.42
N THR A 385 -22.56 -9.28 -20.90
CA THR A 385 -23.89 -9.29 -21.57
C THR A 385 -23.86 -8.51 -22.89
N TYR A 386 -23.19 -7.36 -22.93
CA TYR A 386 -23.04 -6.58 -24.15
C TYR A 386 -22.29 -7.39 -25.24
N LEU A 387 -21.23 -8.09 -24.85
CA LEU A 387 -20.41 -8.90 -25.77
C LEU A 387 -21.13 -10.15 -26.31
N GLU A 388 -22.25 -10.55 -25.74
CA GLU A 388 -23.08 -11.67 -26.23
C GLU A 388 -24.00 -11.28 -27.40
N GLN A 389 -24.14 -9.98 -27.69
CA GLN A 389 -24.96 -9.50 -28.80
C GLN A 389 -24.39 -9.95 -30.16
N GLU A 390 -25.25 -10.05 -31.18
CA GLU A 390 -24.82 -10.43 -32.53
C GLU A 390 -23.81 -9.43 -33.10
N ARG A 391 -24.13 -8.14 -32.98
CA ARG A 391 -23.25 -7.01 -33.34
C ARG A 391 -22.90 -6.22 -32.09
N VAL A 392 -21.66 -5.74 -32.04
CA VAL A 392 -21.14 -4.90 -30.96
C VAL A 392 -20.40 -3.72 -31.55
N SER A 393 -20.53 -2.56 -30.92
CA SER A 393 -19.86 -1.33 -31.32
C SER A 393 -18.45 -1.22 -30.72
N ILE A 394 -17.47 -0.90 -31.57
CA ILE A 394 -16.07 -0.68 -31.20
C ILE A 394 -15.94 0.45 -30.14
N PRO A 395 -16.50 1.66 -30.35
CA PRO A 395 -16.47 2.73 -29.35
C PRO A 395 -16.92 2.30 -27.94
N VAL A 396 -17.99 1.51 -27.84
CA VAL A 396 -18.53 1.06 -26.56
C VAL A 396 -17.57 0.08 -25.88
N ILE A 397 -17.03 -0.88 -26.62
CA ILE A 397 -16.07 -1.86 -26.08
C ILE A 397 -14.80 -1.15 -25.61
N MET A 398 -14.22 -0.27 -26.44
CA MET A 398 -13.00 0.45 -26.10
C MET A 398 -13.19 1.32 -24.84
N THR A 399 -14.33 1.99 -24.72
CA THR A 399 -14.66 2.80 -23.52
C THR A 399 -14.74 1.92 -22.28
N ALA A 400 -15.45 0.79 -22.35
CA ALA A 400 -15.59 -0.15 -21.23
C ALA A 400 -14.25 -0.81 -20.84
N GLN A 401 -13.42 -1.20 -21.81
CA GLN A 401 -12.10 -1.78 -21.56
C GLN A 401 -11.14 -0.77 -20.94
N THR A 402 -11.08 0.46 -21.48
CA THR A 402 -10.24 1.53 -20.93
C THR A 402 -10.61 1.80 -19.48
N MET A 403 -11.91 1.97 -19.21
CA MET A 403 -12.44 2.16 -17.86
C MET A 403 -12.09 1.01 -16.92
N LEU A 404 -12.25 -0.24 -17.36
CA LEU A 404 -11.91 -1.42 -16.58
C LEU A 404 -10.40 -1.48 -16.29
N ALA A 405 -9.55 -1.20 -17.28
CA ALA A 405 -8.10 -1.18 -17.13
C ALA A 405 -7.63 -0.08 -16.16
N GLU A 406 -8.16 1.14 -16.30
CA GLU A 406 -7.86 2.27 -15.41
C GLU A 406 -8.25 1.95 -13.96
N TRP A 407 -9.44 1.37 -13.74
CA TRP A 407 -9.88 1.03 -12.38
C TRP A 407 -9.09 -0.10 -11.76
N MET A 408 -8.77 -1.13 -12.52
CA MET A 408 -7.93 -2.22 -12.04
C MET A 408 -6.51 -1.76 -11.74
N LEU A 409 -5.99 -0.76 -12.47
CA LEU A 409 -4.70 -0.16 -12.20
C LEU A 409 -4.67 0.56 -10.84
N ILE A 410 -5.78 1.14 -10.38
CA ILE A 410 -5.90 1.71 -9.02
C ILE A 410 -5.68 0.62 -7.96
N PHE A 411 -6.21 -0.58 -8.19
CA PHE A 411 -5.98 -1.75 -7.34
C PHE A 411 -4.61 -2.42 -7.57
N GLY A 412 -3.74 -1.85 -8.41
CA GLY A 412 -2.42 -2.39 -8.72
C GLY A 412 -2.45 -3.62 -9.61
N ILE A 413 -3.52 -3.81 -10.39
CA ILE A 413 -3.68 -4.92 -11.33
C ILE A 413 -3.57 -4.37 -12.75
N GLN A 414 -2.64 -4.92 -13.52
CA GLN A 414 -2.44 -4.56 -14.91
C GLN A 414 -3.23 -5.53 -15.79
N LEU A 415 -4.18 -5.00 -16.57
CA LEU A 415 -4.94 -5.81 -17.54
C LEU A 415 -4.33 -5.74 -18.95
N MET A 416 -3.66 -4.64 -19.29
CA MET A 416 -2.85 -4.51 -20.50
C MET A 416 -1.38 -4.75 -20.16
N THR A 417 -0.68 -5.57 -20.93
CA THR A 417 0.79 -5.52 -20.97
C THR A 417 1.27 -5.28 -22.40
N GLU A 418 2.27 -4.42 -22.58
CA GLU A 418 2.89 -4.18 -23.90
C GLU A 418 3.55 -5.45 -24.47
N THR A 419 3.89 -6.41 -23.61
CA THR A 419 4.39 -7.74 -23.96
C THR A 419 3.29 -8.67 -24.47
N ASP A 420 2.06 -8.54 -23.98
CA ASP A 420 0.94 -9.36 -24.43
C ASP A 420 0.56 -9.01 -25.86
N ASP A 421 0.56 -7.74 -26.28
CA ASP A 421 0.24 -7.37 -27.68
C ASP A 421 1.19 -8.04 -28.71
N LEU A 422 2.46 -8.22 -28.36
CA LEU A 422 3.45 -8.87 -29.24
C LEU A 422 3.31 -10.40 -29.25
N LEU A 423 3.04 -11.02 -28.10
CA LEU A 423 2.82 -12.46 -27.97
C LEU A 423 1.43 -12.87 -28.50
N ASP A 424 0.43 -12.00 -28.38
CA ASP A 424 -0.94 -12.19 -28.87
C ASP A 424 -0.95 -12.20 -30.39
N ALA A 425 -0.15 -11.34 -31.04
CA ALA A 425 0.03 -11.39 -32.48
C ALA A 425 0.60 -12.74 -32.97
N ASP A 426 1.57 -13.31 -32.24
CA ASP A 426 2.16 -14.62 -32.56
C ASP A 426 1.17 -15.77 -32.31
N ILE A 427 0.41 -15.71 -31.21
CA ILE A 427 -0.65 -16.67 -30.88
C ILE A 427 -1.79 -16.61 -31.91
N ASP A 428 -2.22 -15.42 -32.28
CA ASP A 428 -3.29 -15.21 -33.27
C ASP A 428 -2.84 -15.68 -34.67
N ALA A 429 -1.57 -15.49 -35.04
CA ALA A 429 -1.01 -16.05 -36.26
C ALA A 429 -1.05 -17.58 -36.27
N LEU A 430 -0.69 -18.22 -35.15
CA LEU A 430 -0.79 -19.68 -34.99
C LEU A 430 -2.25 -20.16 -35.03
N ILE A 431 -3.18 -19.42 -34.42
CA ILE A 431 -4.61 -19.74 -34.44
C ILE A 431 -5.17 -19.61 -35.86
N GLN A 432 -4.76 -18.59 -36.61
CA GLN A 432 -5.14 -18.42 -38.00
C GLN A 432 -4.60 -19.56 -38.87
N GLU A 433 -3.32 -19.93 -38.70
CA GLU A 433 -2.72 -21.07 -39.39
C GLU A 433 -3.47 -22.38 -39.07
N ARG A 434 -3.86 -22.57 -37.80
CA ARG A 434 -4.68 -23.70 -37.37
C ARG A 434 -6.05 -23.69 -38.04
N ASN A 435 -6.71 -22.54 -38.13
CA ASN A 435 -8.02 -22.41 -38.77
C ASN A 435 -7.94 -22.72 -40.27
N ASP A 436 -6.90 -22.24 -40.95
CA ASP A 436 -6.62 -22.52 -42.35
C ASP A 436 -6.32 -24.01 -42.57
N ALA A 437 -5.53 -24.62 -41.69
CA ALA A 437 -5.27 -26.06 -41.69
C ALA A 437 -6.56 -26.87 -41.54
N ARG A 438 -7.50 -26.45 -40.68
CA ARG A 438 -8.81 -27.08 -40.53
C ARG A 438 -9.67 -26.93 -41.79
N GLN A 439 -9.70 -25.74 -42.40
CA GLN A 439 -10.43 -25.52 -43.66
C GLN A 439 -9.86 -26.38 -44.79
N ALA A 440 -8.54 -26.51 -44.86
CA ALA A 440 -7.84 -27.37 -45.82
C ALA A 440 -7.90 -28.88 -45.49
N ARG A 441 -8.59 -29.27 -44.40
CA ARG A 441 -8.67 -30.65 -43.87
C ARG A 441 -7.31 -31.27 -43.49
N ASN A 442 -6.32 -30.44 -43.19
CA ASN A 442 -5.04 -30.85 -42.61
C ASN A 442 -5.13 -30.92 -41.06
N PHE A 443 -5.77 -31.98 -40.57
CA PHE A 443 -6.01 -32.15 -39.13
C PHE A 443 -4.73 -32.38 -38.33
N ALA A 444 -3.69 -32.99 -38.93
CA ALA A 444 -2.40 -33.20 -38.28
C ALA A 444 -1.74 -31.87 -37.89
N ARG A 445 -1.66 -30.91 -38.83
CA ARG A 445 -1.13 -29.59 -38.54
C ARG A 445 -1.99 -28.80 -37.54
N SER A 446 -3.31 -28.95 -37.61
CA SER A 446 -4.22 -28.34 -36.64
C SER A 446 -4.01 -28.85 -35.21
N ASP A 447 -3.70 -30.14 -35.05
CA ASP A 447 -3.44 -30.74 -33.74
C ASP A 447 -2.05 -30.36 -33.21
N GLU A 448 -1.03 -30.33 -34.07
CA GLU A 448 0.31 -29.84 -33.72
C GLU A 448 0.28 -28.42 -33.14
N ILE A 449 -0.40 -27.49 -33.83
CA ILE A 449 -0.50 -26.10 -33.37
C ILE A 449 -1.29 -25.99 -32.05
N ARG A 450 -2.34 -26.81 -31.86
CA ARG A 450 -3.07 -26.84 -30.58
C ARG A 450 -2.16 -27.29 -29.44
N ASP A 451 -1.34 -28.31 -29.67
CA ASP A 451 -0.46 -28.86 -28.64
C ASP A 451 0.72 -27.92 -28.34
N GLU A 452 1.23 -27.21 -29.35
CA GLU A 452 2.20 -26.12 -29.21
C GLU A 452 1.65 -24.97 -28.36
N LEU A 453 0.45 -24.48 -28.69
CA LEU A 453 -0.23 -23.44 -27.91
C LEU A 453 -0.51 -23.91 -26.47
N LYS A 454 -0.93 -25.17 -26.28
CA LYS A 454 -1.13 -25.75 -24.95
C LYS A 454 0.16 -25.83 -24.13
N ALA A 455 1.31 -26.12 -24.75
CA ALA A 455 2.61 -26.13 -24.09
C ALA A 455 3.04 -24.73 -23.63
N GLN A 456 2.55 -23.68 -24.28
CA GLN A 456 2.71 -22.28 -23.89
C GLN A 456 1.66 -21.82 -22.85
N GLY A 457 0.85 -22.73 -22.32
CA GLY A 457 -0.22 -22.41 -21.37
C GLY A 457 -1.47 -21.81 -22.05
N ILE A 458 -1.62 -21.95 -23.37
CA ILE A 458 -2.77 -21.43 -24.11
C ILE A 458 -3.81 -22.54 -24.34
N VAL A 459 -5.01 -22.34 -23.82
CA VAL A 459 -6.15 -23.26 -23.99
C VAL A 459 -7.10 -22.72 -25.06
N LEU A 460 -7.24 -23.47 -26.15
CA LEU A 460 -8.17 -23.15 -27.23
C LEU A 460 -9.59 -23.66 -26.94
N LYS A 461 -10.59 -22.85 -27.26
CA LYS A 461 -12.02 -23.17 -27.19
C LYS A 461 -12.72 -22.73 -28.47
N ASP A 462 -13.14 -23.69 -29.28
CA ASP A 462 -13.92 -23.41 -30.49
C ASP A 462 -15.36 -23.02 -30.13
N THR A 463 -15.83 -21.87 -30.63
CA THR A 463 -17.23 -21.43 -30.51
C THR A 463 -17.83 -21.09 -31.88
N PRO A 464 -19.17 -20.95 -32.00
CA PRO A 464 -19.80 -20.51 -33.25
C PRO A 464 -19.34 -19.13 -33.75
N GLN A 465 -18.71 -18.32 -32.87
CA GLN A 465 -18.19 -16.99 -33.18
C GLN A 465 -16.69 -17.01 -33.52
N GLY A 466 -16.05 -18.18 -33.57
CA GLY A 466 -14.61 -18.34 -33.83
C GLY A 466 -13.90 -19.18 -32.77
N THR A 467 -12.61 -19.48 -33.00
CA THR A 467 -11.75 -20.07 -31.98
C THR A 467 -11.36 -18.99 -30.98
N ARG A 468 -11.71 -19.21 -29.71
CA ARG A 468 -11.25 -18.40 -28.58
C ARG A 468 -10.07 -19.08 -27.92
N TRP A 469 -9.28 -18.31 -27.19
CA TRP A 469 -8.19 -18.85 -26.41
C TRP A 469 -8.09 -18.17 -25.04
N SER A 470 -7.46 -18.83 -24.08
CA SER A 470 -7.21 -18.28 -22.74
C SER A 470 -5.89 -18.79 -22.19
N ARG A 471 -5.16 -17.95 -21.45
CA ARG A 471 -3.98 -18.34 -20.70
C ARG A 471 -4.38 -19.15 -19.46
N SER A 472 -3.70 -20.27 -19.21
CA SER A 472 -3.94 -21.19 -18.08
C SER A 472 -2.90 -21.06 -16.99
#